data_AF-A0AA38T3K5-F1
#
_entry.id   AF-A0AA38T3K5-F1
#
_cell.length_a   1.000
_cell.length_b   1.000
_cell.length_c   1.000
_cell.angle_alpha   90.00
_cell.angle_beta   90.00
_cell.angle_gamma   90.00
#
_symmetry.space_group_name_H-M   'P 1'
#
loop_
_entity.id
_entity.type
_entity.pdbx_description
1 polymer ?
#
loop_
_entity_poly.entity_id
_entity_poly.type
_entity_poly.pdbx_seq_one_letter_code
_entity_poly.pdbx_strand_id
1 'polypeptide(L)'
;MLIEVHLSIRFWAEAINTACYTQNRSLIVKRFKKTTYEIFRGRKPNIEYFHIFGCNCFIKNNRDALGKFNAEAVGLPGPNTWTGRQAV
;
A
#
# COMPACT_ATOMS: atom_id res chain seq x y z
N MET A 1 -13.08 3.80 -14.03
CA MET A 1 -13.41 5.16 -13.53
C MET A 1 -14.75 5.11 -12.78
N LEU A 2 -15.04 5.98 -11.80
CA LEU A 2 -16.29 5.93 -10.97
C LEU A 2 -17.61 5.79 -11.75
N ILE A 3 -17.63 6.26 -12.99
CA ILE A 3 -18.73 6.13 -13.95
C ILE A 3 -19.02 4.66 -14.32
N GLU A 4 -17.99 3.81 -14.40
CA GLU A 4 -18.11 2.37 -14.68
C GLU A 4 -18.72 1.60 -13.50
N VAL A 5 -18.66 2.18 -12.29
CA VAL A 5 -19.10 1.54 -11.04
C VAL A 5 -20.51 2.02 -10.63
N HIS A 6 -21.21 2.75 -11.51
CA HIS A 6 -22.56 3.28 -11.27
C HIS A 6 -22.68 4.11 -9.96
N LEU A 7 -21.58 4.73 -9.51
CA LEU A 7 -21.61 5.60 -8.33
C LEU A 7 -22.23 6.96 -8.68
N SER A 8 -23.03 7.50 -7.75
CA SER A 8 -23.60 8.83 -7.89
C SER A 8 -22.50 9.90 -8.04
N ILE A 9 -22.71 10.84 -8.96
CA ILE A 9 -21.82 12.00 -9.19
C ILE A 9 -21.58 12.81 -7.91
N ARG A 10 -22.47 12.73 -6.91
CA ARG A 10 -22.30 13.41 -5.61
C ARG A 10 -21.00 13.02 -4.90
N PHE A 11 -20.51 11.81 -5.09
CA PHE A 11 -19.27 11.33 -4.46
C PHE A 11 -17.99 11.74 -5.17
N TRP A 12 -18.07 12.37 -6.36
CA TRP A 12 -16.89 12.75 -7.13
C TRP A 12 -15.97 13.72 -6.39
N ALA A 13 -16.56 14.73 -5.74
CA ALA A 13 -15.78 15.73 -5.01
C ALA A 13 -15.00 15.09 -3.85
N GLU A 14 -15.64 14.18 -3.11
CA GLU A 14 -15.04 13.46 -2.00
C GLU A 14 -13.97 12.47 -2.46
N ALA A 15 -14.22 11.76 -3.58
CA ALA A 15 -13.27 10.84 -4.17
C ALA A 15 -12.00 11.56 -4.66
N ILE A 16 -12.14 12.69 -5.36
CA ILE A 16 -10.99 13.51 -5.79
C ILE A 16 -10.23 14.03 -4.58
N ASN A 17 -10.93 14.59 -3.58
CA ASN A 17 -10.29 15.11 -2.38
C ASN A 17 -9.48 14.01 -1.67
N THR A 18 -10.04 12.81 -1.53
CA THR A 18 -9.37 11.67 -0.90
C THR A 18 -8.16 11.20 -1.70
N ALA A 19 -8.29 11.12 -3.03
CA ALA A 19 -7.19 10.74 -3.93
C ALA A 19 -6.04 11.75 -3.84
N CYS A 20 -6.31 13.04 -3.97
CA CYS A 20 -5.32 14.10 -3.85
C CYS A 20 -4.70 14.15 -2.44
N TYR A 21 -5.51 13.96 -1.40
CA TYR A 21 -5.05 13.95 -0.01
C TYR A 21 -4.04 12.83 0.26
N THR A 22 -4.33 11.64 -0.27
CA THR A 22 -3.47 10.45 -0.14
C THR A 22 -2.19 10.64 -0.95
N GLN A 23 -2.32 11.01 -2.23
CA GLN A 23 -1.19 11.25 -3.13
C GLN A 23 -0.23 12.30 -2.55
N ASN A 24 -0.75 13.38 -1.96
CA ASN A 24 0.11 14.43 -1.44
C ASN A 24 0.97 13.99 -0.25
N ARG A 25 0.56 12.94 0.47
CA ARG A 25 1.27 12.42 1.64
C ARG A 25 2.08 11.16 1.36
N SER A 26 1.77 10.42 0.30
CA SER A 26 2.49 9.19 -0.07
C SER A 26 3.51 9.39 -1.18
N LEU A 27 3.28 10.33 -2.11
CA LEU A 27 4.17 10.51 -3.25
C LEU A 27 5.42 11.29 -2.86
N ILE A 28 6.57 10.61 -2.94
CA ILE A 28 7.88 11.20 -2.72
C ILE A 28 8.39 11.80 -4.03
N VAL A 29 8.64 13.11 -4.02
CA VAL A 29 9.27 13.81 -5.14
C VAL A 29 10.76 13.46 -5.13
N LYS A 30 11.20 12.67 -6.12
CA LYS A 30 12.59 12.15 -6.22
C LYS A 30 13.66 13.23 -6.06
N ARG A 31 13.43 14.42 -6.63
CA ARG A 31 14.37 15.56 -6.59
C ARG A 31 14.68 16.04 -5.16
N PHE A 32 13.67 16.05 -4.30
CA PHE A 32 13.79 16.59 -2.94
C PHE A 32 13.80 15.50 -1.86
N LYS A 33 13.55 14.24 -2.24
CA LYS A 33 13.33 13.10 -1.32
C LYS A 33 12.32 13.42 -0.22
N LYS A 34 11.34 14.27 -0.55
CA LYS A 34 10.28 14.75 0.33
C LYS A 34 8.93 14.54 -0.34
N THR A 35 7.90 14.35 0.46
CA THR A 35 6.51 14.33 0.00
C THR A 35 6.09 15.72 -0.47
N THR A 36 5.10 15.82 -1.36
CA THR A 36 4.57 17.13 -1.77
C THR A 36 4.00 17.89 -0.57
N TYR A 37 3.44 17.18 0.42
CA TYR A 37 3.01 17.76 1.69
C TYR A 37 4.15 18.43 2.45
N GLU A 38 5.31 17.77 2.59
CA GLU A 38 6.47 18.33 3.27
C GLU A 38 7.03 19.56 2.56
N ILE A 39 7.01 19.56 1.23
CA ILE A 39 7.47 20.70 0.41
C ILE A 39 6.53 21.90 0.62
N PHE A 40 5.21 21.66 0.63
CA PHE A 40 4.22 22.73 0.74
C PHE A 40 4.04 23.26 2.18
N ARG A 41 4.03 22.37 3.18
CA ARG A 41 3.77 22.73 4.59
C ARG A 41 5.03 22.83 5.45
N GLY A 42 6.19 22.41 4.96
CA GLY A 42 7.44 22.40 5.73
C GLY A 42 7.48 21.42 6.91
N ARG A 43 6.45 20.59 7.09
CA ARG A 43 6.33 19.60 8.18
C ARG A 43 6.04 18.20 7.63
N LYS A 44 6.50 17.18 8.34
CA LYS A 44 6.19 15.78 8.01
C LYS A 44 4.69 15.52 8.17
N PRO A 45 4.02 14.83 7.22
CA PRO A 45 2.66 14.39 7.42
C PRO A 45 2.63 13.30 8.49
N ASN A 46 1.62 13.33 9.36
CA ASN A 46 1.27 12.13 10.11
C ASN A 46 0.61 11.14 9.13
N ILE A 47 1.04 9.88 9.14
CA ILE A 47 0.53 8.81 8.26
C ILE A 47 -0.03 7.64 9.10
N GLU A 48 0.11 7.68 10.43
CA GLU A 48 -0.27 6.57 11.32
C GLU A 48 -1.76 6.22 11.28
N TYR A 49 -2.62 7.17 10.88
CA TYR A 49 -4.06 6.96 10.74
C TYR A 49 -4.46 6.26 9.44
N PHE A 50 -3.53 6.05 8.48
CA PHE A 50 -3.88 5.35 7.25
C PHE A 50 -4.02 3.85 7.52
N HIS A 51 -5.14 3.29 7.08
CA HIS A 51 -5.34 1.85 7.09
C HIS A 51 -4.70 1.22 5.84
N ILE A 52 -4.02 0.10 6.05
CA ILE A 52 -3.52 -0.72 4.94
C ILE A 52 -4.74 -1.35 4.27
N PHE A 53 -4.99 -0.98 3.02
CA PHE A 53 -6.00 -1.60 2.20
C PHE A 53 -5.40 -2.80 1.47
N GLY A 54 -6.01 -3.97 1.63
CA GLY A 54 -5.58 -5.19 0.95
C GLY A 54 -6.22 -6.42 1.59
N CYS A 55 -6.37 -7.48 0.80
CA CYS A 55 -6.68 -8.80 1.31
C CYS A 55 -5.43 -9.68 1.20
N ASN A 56 -5.24 -10.60 2.14
CA ASN A 56 -4.19 -11.60 2.04
C ASN A 56 -4.47 -12.46 0.80
N CYS A 57 -3.67 -12.30 -0.25
CA CYS A 57 -3.74 -13.13 -1.44
C CYS A 57 -2.61 -14.17 -1.41
N PHE A 58 -2.98 -15.44 -1.52
CA PHE A 58 -2.04 -16.53 -1.68
C PHE A 58 -1.83 -16.77 -3.17
N ILE A 59 -0.62 -16.53 -3.66
CA ILE A 59 -0.25 -16.85 -5.04
C ILE A 59 -0.08 -18.37 -5.12
N LYS A 60 -0.96 -19.05 -5.86
CA LYS A 60 -0.78 -20.47 -6.16
C LYS A 60 0.40 -20.60 -7.14
N ASN A 61 1.57 -20.95 -6.61
CA ASN A 61 2.78 -21.21 -7.40
C ASN A 61 2.56 -22.50 -8.22
N ASN A 62 2.24 -22.37 -9.50
CA ASN A 62 2.02 -23.49 -10.43
C ASN A 62 3.33 -23.93 -11.14
N ARG A 63 4.49 -23.62 -10.57
CA ARG A 63 5.79 -24.03 -11.13
C ARG A 63 6.41 -25.10 -10.24
N ASP A 64 6.40 -26.33 -10.75
CA ASP A 64 7.36 -27.39 -10.40
C ASP A 64 8.83 -27.02 -10.77
N ALA A 65 9.21 -25.74 -10.67
CA ALA A 65 10.56 -25.27 -10.93
C ALA A 65 11.02 -24.14 -10.00
N LEU A 66 10.29 -23.77 -8.96
CA LEU A 66 10.83 -22.91 -7.90
C LEU A 66 10.31 -23.42 -6.56
N GLY A 67 11.24 -23.99 -5.78
CA GLY A 67 10.99 -24.80 -4.60
C GLY A 67 10.07 -24.17 -3.56
N LYS A 68 9.35 -25.07 -2.87
CA LYS A 68 8.56 -24.89 -1.65
C LYS A 68 8.73 -23.52 -0.99
N PHE A 69 7.76 -22.64 -1.18
CA PHE A 69 7.45 -21.64 -0.16
C PHE A 69 6.77 -22.36 0.99
N ASN A 70 7.57 -22.81 1.96
CA ASN A 70 7.02 -23.31 3.20
C ASN A 70 6.24 -22.17 3.89
N ALA A 71 4.98 -22.46 4.19
CA ALA A 71 4.18 -21.68 5.09
C ALA A 71 4.66 -22.00 6.50
N GLU A 72 5.26 -21.04 7.21
CA GLU A 72 5.23 -21.10 8.68
C GLU A 72 4.88 -19.76 9.29
N ALA A 73 3.78 -19.84 10.04
CA ALA A 73 3.32 -18.93 11.06
C ALA A 73 4.46 -18.43 11.95
N VAL A 74 4.39 -17.16 12.34
CA VAL A 74 5.29 -16.62 13.37
C VAL A 74 4.86 -17.18 14.73
N GLY A 75 5.57 -18.19 15.20
CA GLY A 75 6.22 -18.17 16.52
C GLY A 75 6.00 -19.38 17.42
N LEU A 76 7.03 -20.14 17.87
CA LEU A 76 8.51 -20.00 17.77
C LEU A 76 9.20 -21.33 18.25
N PRO A 77 10.54 -21.56 18.12
CA PRO A 77 11.61 -20.84 17.36
C PRO A 77 12.63 -21.75 16.57
N GLY A 78 13.35 -21.15 15.60
CA GLY A 78 14.59 -21.69 15.00
C GLY A 78 15.22 -20.73 13.94
N PRO A 79 16.55 -20.71 13.72
CA PRO A 79 17.29 -19.45 13.57
C PRO A 79 17.81 -19.14 12.16
N ASN A 80 16.97 -18.96 11.13
CA ASN A 80 17.41 -18.33 9.87
C ASN A 80 16.29 -18.16 8.82
N THR A 81 16.08 -16.90 8.45
CA THR A 81 15.67 -16.43 7.11
C THR A 81 14.32 -16.90 6.56
N TRP A 82 13.25 -16.14 6.81
CA TRP A 82 12.00 -16.18 6.02
C TRP A 82 11.67 -14.78 5.46
N THR A 83 12.23 -14.49 4.30
CA THR A 83 11.91 -13.32 3.47
C THR A 83 10.72 -13.64 2.57
N GLY A 84 9.59 -12.96 2.75
CA GLY A 84 8.49 -13.07 1.79
C GLY A 84 7.11 -12.60 2.25
N ARG A 85 6.99 -11.47 2.95
CA ARG A 85 5.70 -10.73 3.00
C ARG A 85 5.75 -9.64 1.95
N GLN A 86 4.88 -9.72 0.95
CA GLN A 86 4.52 -8.55 0.15
C GLN A 86 3.04 -8.25 0.43
N ALA A 87 2.82 -7.08 1.04
CA ALA A 87 1.56 -6.37 0.90
C ALA A 87 1.55 -5.75 -0.50
N VAL A 88 0.38 -5.76 -1.16
CA VAL A 88 0.16 -5.12 -2.47
C VAL A 88 0.48 -3.63 -2.41
#